data_AF-A0A4S2GXN6-F1
#
_entry.id   AF-A0A4S2GXN6-F1
#
_cell.length_a   1.000
_cell.length_b   1.000
_cell.length_c   1.000
_cell.angle_alpha   90.00
_cell.angle_beta   90.00
_cell.angle_gamma   90.00
#
_symmetry.space_group_name_H-M   'P 1'
#
loop_
_entity.id
_entity.type
_entity.pdbx_description
1 polymer ?
#
loop_
_entity_poly.entity_id
_entity_poly.type
_entity_poly.pdbx_seq_one_letter_code
_entity_poly.pdbx_strand_id
1 'polypeptide(L)'
;MRRTSRSSRFPASRTSSRRRRPSATWSNAMAQDFGTPPFFVAFRSEDGEITVHIDTEVIESASHAGILLADFSKHMAIALAQTGKASSPDAAMDEMLDLFEAELNNPTDTPRGGIAN
;
A
#
# COMPACT_ATOMS: atom_id res chain seq x y z
N MET A 1 -42.89 67.90 50.48
CA MET A 1 -41.47 67.99 50.89
C MET A 1 -40.71 66.79 50.34
N ARG A 2 -39.51 67.04 49.82
CA ARG A 2 -38.39 66.10 49.54
C ARG A 2 -38.49 65.15 48.35
N ARG A 3 -37.91 65.60 47.23
CA ARG A 3 -37.22 64.78 46.22
C ARG A 3 -36.06 64.02 46.86
N THR A 4 -35.88 62.77 46.49
CA THR A 4 -34.54 62.14 46.42
C THR A 4 -34.42 61.27 45.17
N SER A 5 -33.35 61.57 44.44
CA SER A 5 -32.78 60.85 43.30
C SER A 5 -32.53 59.37 43.60
N ARG A 6 -32.76 58.51 42.60
CA ARG A 6 -31.87 57.35 42.37
C ARG A 6 -31.90 56.84 40.94
N SER A 7 -30.81 57.18 40.25
CA SER A 7 -30.19 56.47 39.14
C SER A 7 -30.39 54.95 39.20
N SER A 8 -30.91 54.36 38.11
CA SER A 8 -30.74 52.94 37.82
C SER A 8 -30.05 52.80 36.47
N ARG A 9 -28.93 52.10 36.51
CA ARG A 9 -28.02 51.80 35.40
C ARG A 9 -28.63 50.70 34.54
N PHE A 10 -28.64 50.90 33.23
CA PHE A 10 -28.84 49.84 32.24
C PHE A 10 -27.69 48.83 32.32
N PRO A 11 -27.94 47.52 32.51
CA PRO A 11 -26.93 46.51 32.25
C PRO A 11 -26.80 46.27 30.74
N ALA A 12 -25.57 46.41 30.23
CA ALA A 12 -25.21 46.12 28.86
C ALA A 12 -25.47 44.65 28.49
N SER A 13 -25.99 44.44 27.28
CA SER A 13 -26.22 43.13 26.66
C SER A 13 -24.94 42.29 26.66
N ARG A 14 -25.00 41.10 27.28
CA ARG A 14 -23.94 40.08 27.16
C ARG A 14 -23.96 39.53 25.73
N THR A 15 -22.98 39.94 24.93
CA THR A 15 -22.67 39.34 23.63
C THR A 15 -22.31 37.87 23.86
N SER A 16 -23.18 36.95 23.44
CA SER A 16 -22.86 35.52 23.44
C SER A 16 -21.77 35.27 22.41
N SER A 17 -20.54 35.05 22.84
CA SER A 17 -19.50 34.53 21.96
C SER A 17 -19.87 33.09 21.60
N ARG A 18 -20.52 32.93 20.44
CA ARG A 18 -20.63 31.64 19.78
C ARG A 18 -19.21 31.25 19.38
N ARG A 19 -18.48 30.58 20.28
CA ARG A 19 -17.27 29.83 19.94
C ARG A 19 -17.68 28.85 18.86
N ARG A 20 -17.35 29.18 17.61
CA ARG A 20 -17.31 28.21 16.52
C ARG A 20 -16.41 27.09 17.01
N ARG A 21 -16.99 25.90 17.23
CA ARG A 21 -16.20 24.68 17.35
C ARG A 21 -15.37 24.62 16.06
N PRO A 22 -14.04 24.55 16.11
CA PRO A 22 -13.29 24.16 14.94
C PRO A 22 -13.84 22.79 14.54
N SER A 23 -14.41 22.69 13.35
CA SER A 23 -14.60 21.41 12.69
C SER A 23 -13.23 20.76 12.71
N ALA A 24 -13.12 19.63 13.39
CA ALA A 24 -11.97 18.76 13.23
C ALA A 24 -12.01 18.32 11.76
N THR A 25 -11.34 19.08 10.89
CA THR A 25 -10.84 18.55 9.64
C THR A 25 -9.89 17.46 10.08
N TRP A 26 -10.31 16.22 9.93
CA TRP A 26 -9.40 15.10 9.94
C TRP A 26 -8.52 15.29 8.72
N SER A 27 -7.46 16.09 8.86
CA SER A 27 -6.34 16.04 7.94
C SER A 27 -5.85 14.61 8.00
N ASN A 28 -6.00 13.88 6.89
CA ASN A 28 -5.32 12.61 6.66
C ASN A 28 -3.81 12.90 6.66
N ALA A 29 -3.23 13.11 7.84
CA ALA A 29 -1.80 13.32 8.05
C ALA A 29 -1.04 11.98 8.06
N MET A 30 -1.62 10.94 7.46
CA MET A 30 -1.01 9.64 7.20
C MET A 30 -1.41 9.13 5.82
N ALA A 31 -1.38 9.99 4.79
CA ALA A 31 -0.91 9.48 3.51
C ALA A 31 0.57 9.16 3.74
N GLN A 32 0.88 7.92 4.10
CA GLN A 32 2.25 7.43 3.97
C GLN A 32 2.61 7.65 2.51
N ASP A 33 3.45 8.65 2.26
CA ASP A 33 4.14 8.77 0.99
C ASP A 33 5.04 7.55 0.93
N PHE A 34 4.56 6.50 0.25
CA PHE A 34 5.29 5.26 0.10
C PHE A 34 6.55 5.43 -0.77
N GLY A 35 6.81 6.64 -1.30
CA GLY A 35 8.02 6.94 -2.03
C GLY A 35 8.14 6.02 -3.23
N THR A 36 7.52 6.40 -4.34
CA THR A 36 7.39 5.60 -5.58
C THR A 36 6.26 4.57 -5.49
N PRO A 37 5.32 4.55 -6.46
CA PRO A 37 4.32 3.48 -6.53
C PRO A 37 5.01 2.12 -6.76
N PRO A 38 4.43 1.01 -6.26
CA PRO A 38 4.98 -0.32 -6.50
C PRO A 38 4.90 -0.66 -8.00
N PHE A 39 6.01 -1.10 -8.59
CA PHE A 39 6.03 -1.49 -10.01
C PHE A 39 5.53 -2.93 -10.26
N PHE A 40 5.49 -3.76 -9.22
CA PHE A 40 5.06 -5.15 -9.29
C PHE A 40 4.20 -5.48 -8.08
N VAL A 41 2.96 -5.93 -8.30
CA VAL A 41 2.05 -6.37 -7.25
C VAL A 41 1.35 -7.64 -7.69
N ALA A 42 1.47 -8.71 -6.89
CA ALA A 42 0.80 -9.97 -7.13
C ALA A 42 -0.24 -10.24 -6.02
N PHE A 43 -1.44 -10.60 -6.41
CA PHE A 43 -2.52 -11.01 -5.52
C PHE A 43 -2.94 -12.43 -5.86
N ARG A 44 -3.12 -13.26 -4.82
CA ARG A 44 -3.80 -14.55 -4.96
C ARG A 44 -5.26 -14.36 -4.55
N SER A 45 -6.18 -14.69 -5.46
CA SER A 45 -7.62 -14.72 -5.20
C SER A 45 -8.02 -15.93 -4.33
N GLU A 46 -9.26 -15.94 -3.85
CA GLU A 46 -9.81 -17.08 -3.09
C GLU A 46 -9.86 -18.37 -3.92
N ASP A 47 -10.07 -18.25 -5.24
CA ASP A 47 -10.09 -19.37 -6.18
C ASP A 47 -8.68 -19.87 -6.56
N GLY A 48 -7.63 -19.28 -5.97
CA GLY A 48 -6.23 -19.65 -6.20
C GLY A 48 -5.59 -18.99 -7.43
N GLU A 49 -6.38 -18.31 -8.26
CA GLU A 49 -5.89 -17.53 -9.41
C GLU A 49 -4.97 -16.40 -8.93
N ILE A 50 -3.82 -16.24 -9.60
CA ILE A 50 -2.84 -15.19 -9.33
C ILE A 50 -3.04 -14.06 -10.34
N THR A 51 -3.38 -12.88 -9.86
CA THR A 51 -3.41 -11.65 -10.65
C THR A 51 -2.14 -10.87 -10.39
N VAL A 52 -1.43 -10.50 -11.47
CA VAL A 52 -0.20 -9.71 -11.39
C VAL A 52 -0.41 -8.38 -12.10
N HIS A 53 -0.12 -7.30 -11.39
CA HIS A 53 -0.03 -5.95 -11.94
C HIS A 53 1.42 -5.56 -12.07
N ILE A 54 1.80 -5.16 -13.28
CA ILE A 54 3.16 -4.75 -13.62
C ILE A 54 3.09 -3.37 -14.26
N ASP A 55 3.82 -2.41 -13.71
CA ASP A 55 4.07 -1.13 -14.36
C ASP A 55 5.10 -1.33 -15.48
N THR A 56 4.62 -1.33 -16.72
CA THR A 56 5.46 -1.57 -17.88
C THR A 56 6.39 -0.40 -18.19
N GLU A 57 6.15 0.80 -17.66
CA GLU A 57 7.04 1.95 -17.88
C GLU A 57 8.40 1.77 -17.19
N VAL A 58 8.45 0.96 -16.13
CA VAL A 58 9.69 0.61 -15.41
C VAL A 58 10.48 -0.49 -16.13
N ILE A 59 9.83 -1.29 -16.98
CA ILE A 59 10.45 -2.41 -17.70
C ILE A 59 10.95 -1.95 -19.07
N GLU A 60 12.21 -1.53 -19.11
CA GLU A 60 12.85 -1.03 -20.33
C GLU A 60 13.03 -2.09 -21.44
N SER A 61 13.19 -3.36 -21.07
CA SER A 61 13.45 -4.45 -22.02
C SER A 61 13.20 -5.83 -21.42
N ALA A 62 13.15 -6.87 -22.26
CA ALA A 62 13.06 -8.26 -21.82
C ALA A 62 14.27 -8.68 -20.94
N SER A 63 15.48 -8.22 -21.28
CA SER A 63 16.67 -8.48 -20.46
C SER A 63 16.56 -7.83 -19.09
N HIS A 64 16.04 -6.60 -19.02
CA HIS A 64 15.80 -5.92 -17.74
C HIS A 64 14.75 -6.68 -16.91
N ALA A 65 13.65 -7.14 -17.53
CA ALA A 65 12.66 -7.97 -16.85
C ALA A 65 13.27 -9.26 -16.27
N GLY A 66 14.14 -9.94 -17.03
CA GLY A 66 14.83 -11.14 -16.57
C GLY A 66 15.72 -10.90 -15.33
N ILE A 67 16.43 -9.77 -15.28
CA ILE A 67 17.23 -9.38 -14.11
C ILE A 67 16.33 -9.11 -12.89
N LEU A 68 15.21 -8.40 -13.08
CA LEU A 68 14.26 -8.14 -12.01
C LEU A 68 13.67 -9.43 -11.43
N LEU A 69 13.31 -10.39 -12.29
CA LEU A 69 12.83 -11.70 -11.86
C LEU A 69 13.89 -12.46 -11.05
N ALA A 70 15.16 -12.42 -11.48
CA ALA A 70 16.24 -13.05 -10.73
C ALA A 70 16.41 -12.43 -9.33
N ASP A 71 16.30 -11.11 -9.21
CA ASP A 71 16.39 -10.44 -7.91
C ASP A 71 15.17 -10.72 -7.04
N PHE A 72 13.96 -10.80 -7.60
CA PHE A 72 12.77 -11.26 -6.87
C PHE A 72 12.94 -12.68 -6.33
N SER A 73 13.42 -13.61 -7.16
CA SER A 73 13.68 -14.99 -6.74
C SER A 73 14.66 -15.04 -5.57
N LYS A 74 15.72 -14.22 -5.57
CA LYS A 74 16.67 -14.18 -4.44
C LYS A 74 16.01 -13.71 -3.15
N HIS A 75 15.19 -12.66 -3.21
CA HIS A 75 14.47 -12.16 -2.04
C HIS A 75 13.47 -13.20 -1.51
N MET A 76 12.75 -13.88 -2.40
CA MET A 76 11.84 -14.97 -2.02
C MET A 76 12.59 -16.14 -1.37
N ALA A 77 13.70 -16.58 -1.95
CA ALA A 77 14.52 -17.66 -1.41
C ALA A 77 14.98 -17.37 0.04
N ILE A 78 15.46 -16.15 0.27
CA ILE A 78 15.85 -15.69 1.61
C ILE A 78 14.65 -15.73 2.56
N ALA A 79 13.48 -15.21 2.14
CA ALA A 79 12.28 -15.19 2.98
C ALA A 79 11.78 -16.62 3.31
N LEU A 80 11.85 -17.55 2.36
CA LEU A 80 11.47 -18.96 2.57
C LEU A 80 12.39 -19.62 3.60
N ALA A 81 13.70 -19.42 3.50
CA ALA A 81 14.65 -19.92 4.48
C ALA A 81 14.43 -19.30 5.87
N GLN A 82 14.23 -17.99 5.95
CA GLN A 82 13.97 -17.27 7.20
C GLN A 82 12.68 -17.73 7.90
N THR A 83 11.67 -18.15 7.14
CA THR A 83 10.40 -18.66 7.68
C THR A 83 10.43 -20.17 7.93
N GLY A 84 11.58 -20.83 7.76
CA GLY A 84 11.75 -22.27 7.98
C GLY A 84 11.08 -23.15 6.93
N LYS A 85 10.67 -22.58 5.78
CA LYS A 85 10.07 -23.31 4.66
C LYS A 85 11.13 -23.95 3.74
N ALA A 86 12.38 -23.55 3.89
CA ALA A 86 13.53 -24.15 3.24
C ALA A 86 14.71 -24.25 4.22
N SER A 87 15.63 -25.18 3.97
CA SER A 87 16.81 -25.41 4.82
C SER A 87 17.87 -24.30 4.68
N SER A 88 17.95 -23.66 3.51
CA SER A 88 18.82 -22.52 3.23
C SER A 88 18.24 -21.69 2.07
N PRO A 89 18.72 -20.45 1.85
CA PRO A 89 18.35 -19.68 0.67
C PRO A 89 18.73 -20.38 -0.63
N ASP A 90 19.89 -21.03 -0.69
CA ASP A 90 20.34 -21.75 -1.90
C ASP A 90 19.40 -22.93 -2.21
N ALA A 91 19.04 -23.72 -1.20
CA ALA A 91 18.09 -24.83 -1.38
C ALA A 91 16.70 -24.34 -1.84
N ALA A 92 16.24 -23.20 -1.32
CA ALA A 92 14.99 -22.58 -1.76
C ALA A 92 15.08 -22.10 -3.22
N MET A 93 16.21 -21.52 -3.62
CA MET A 93 16.43 -21.05 -4.98
C MET A 93 16.44 -22.21 -5.97
N ASP A 94 17.19 -23.28 -5.66
CA ASP A 94 17.28 -24.46 -6.51
C ASP A 94 15.89 -25.09 -6.73
N GLU A 95 15.11 -25.28 -5.66
CA GLU A 95 13.75 -25.81 -5.76
C GLU A 95 12.82 -24.89 -6.57
N MET A 96 12.92 -23.57 -6.39
CA MET A 96 12.14 -22.61 -7.18
C MET A 96 12.52 -22.65 -8.66
N LEU A 97 13.80 -22.75 -9.01
CA LEU A 97 14.27 -22.83 -10.39
C LEU A 97 13.81 -24.14 -11.06
N ASP A 98 13.95 -25.27 -10.37
CA ASP A 98 13.51 -26.57 -10.87
C ASP A 98 12.01 -26.56 -11.24
N LEU A 99 11.17 -26.03 -10.34
CA LEU A 99 9.72 -25.94 -10.57
C LEU A 99 9.36 -24.88 -11.62
N PHE A 100 10.07 -23.75 -11.65
CA PHE A 100 9.85 -22.70 -12.64
C PHE A 100 10.16 -23.19 -14.05
N GLU A 101 11.30 -23.86 -14.25
CA GLU A 101 11.65 -24.45 -15.54
C GLU A 101 10.69 -25.57 -15.94
N ALA A 102 10.25 -26.40 -14.99
CA ALA A 102 9.24 -27.42 -15.25
C ALA A 102 7.91 -26.82 -15.75
N GLU A 103 7.42 -25.76 -15.10
CA GLU A 103 6.20 -25.06 -15.49
C GLU A 103 6.33 -24.34 -16.84
N LEU A 104 7.47 -23.71 -17.12
CA LEU A 104 7.70 -23.07 -18.43
C LEU A 104 7.73 -24.09 -19.58
N ASN A 105 8.29 -25.27 -19.34
CA ASN A 105 8.42 -26.32 -20.35
C ASN A 105 7.15 -27.15 -20.53
N ASN A 106 6.32 -27.27 -19.48
CA ASN A 106 5.06 -27.99 -19.50
C ASN A 106 4.00 -27.25 -18.66
N PRO A 107 3.37 -26.20 -19.22
CA PRO A 107 2.44 -25.35 -18.48
C PRO A 107 1.25 -26.13 -17.93
N THR A 108 0.98 -25.96 -16.64
CA THR A 108 -0.17 -26.56 -15.97
C THR A 108 -1.40 -25.67 -16.04
N ASP A 109 -1.21 -24.36 -16.18
CA ASP A 109 -2.27 -23.36 -16.32
C ASP A 109 -2.15 -22.55 -17.62
N THR A 110 -3.27 -22.02 -18.10
CA THR A 110 -3.26 -21.06 -19.22
C THR A 110 -3.00 -19.65 -18.69
N PRO A 111 -1.98 -18.93 -19.17
CA PRO A 111 -1.68 -17.58 -18.67
C PRO A 111 -2.85 -16.63 -18.90
N ARG A 112 -3.34 -16.01 -17.82
CA ARG A 112 -4.31 -14.90 -17.88
C ARG A 112 -3.58 -13.60 -17.55
N GLY A 113 -2.87 -13.07 -18.54
CA GLY A 113 -2.24 -11.75 -18.47
C GLY A 113 -3.04 -10.72 -19.26
N GLY A 114 -3.18 -9.51 -18.74
CA GLY A 114 -3.78 -8.38 -19.45
C GLY A 114 -3.03 -7.10 -19.16
N ILE A 115 -2.91 -6.23 -20.16
CA ILE A 115 -2.42 -4.85 -19.95
C ILE A 115 -3.59 -4.07 -19.34
N ALA A 116 -3.45 -3.64 -18.09
CA ALA A 116 -4.35 -2.64 -17.52
C ALA A 116 -3.86 -1.26 -17.99
N ASN A 117 -4.49 -0.73 -19.04
CA ASN A 117 -4.31 0.66 -19.47
C ASN A 117 -5.13 1.61 -18.59
#